data_AF-A0A918DMD6-F1
#
_entry.id   AF-A0A918DMD6-F1
#
_cell.length_a   1.000
_cell.length_b   1.000
_cell.length_c   1.000
_cell.angle_alpha   90.00
_cell.angle_beta   90.00
_cell.angle_gamma   90.00
#
_symmetry.space_group_name_H-M   'P 1'
#
loop_
_entity.id
_entity.type
_entity.pdbx_description
1 polymer ?
#
loop_
_entity_poly.entity_id
_entity_poly.type
_entity_poly.pdbx_seq_one_letter_code
_entity_poly.pdbx_strand_id
1 'polypeptide(L)'
;MNHDQARALAEEYFNGARPVEDPVPVGIYGFDEGYVAWVREPDPDDPTTLPSTAGSGCIVIDKVTGEVAIRPLLDPETVAELWPGRTPR
;
A
#
# COMPACT_ATOMS: atom_id res chain seq x y z
N MET A 1 -7.34 -7.30 17.68
CA MET A 1 -6.39 -7.96 16.74
C MET A 1 -4.94 -7.61 17.08
N ASN A 2 -4.02 -8.57 17.02
CA ASN A 2 -2.56 -8.36 17.22
C ASN A 2 -1.81 -8.21 15.88
N HIS A 3 -0.50 -7.89 15.94
CA HIS A 3 0.30 -7.59 14.74
C HIS A 3 0.42 -8.78 13.78
N ASP A 4 0.57 -10.00 14.28
CA ASP A 4 0.67 -11.21 13.44
C ASP A 4 -0.65 -11.53 12.74
N GLN A 5 -1.78 -11.36 13.43
CA GLN A 5 -3.11 -11.51 12.84
C GLN A 5 -3.37 -10.46 11.75
N ALA A 6 -2.97 -9.21 11.99
CA ALA A 6 -3.12 -8.14 10.99
C ALA A 6 -2.24 -8.38 9.76
N ARG A 7 -1.02 -8.91 9.96
CA ARG A 7 -0.12 -9.31 8.87
C ARG A 7 -0.69 -10.46 8.03
N ALA A 8 -1.21 -11.50 8.67
CA ALA A 8 -1.85 -12.60 7.97
C ALA A 8 -3.08 -12.14 7.16
N LEU A 9 -3.89 -11.24 7.72
CA LEU A 9 -5.04 -10.66 7.02
C LEU A 9 -4.61 -9.80 5.82
N ALA A 10 -3.53 -9.03 5.96
CA ALA A 10 -3.00 -8.23 4.86
C ALA A 10 -2.39 -9.09 3.75
N GLU A 11 -1.64 -10.14 4.11
CA GLU A 11 -1.08 -11.10 3.15
C GLU A 11 -2.19 -11.82 2.39
N GLU A 12 -3.24 -12.29 3.07
CA GLU A 12 -4.42 -12.88 2.44
C GLU A 12 -5.14 -11.88 1.52
N TYR A 13 -5.29 -10.62 1.95
CA TYR A 13 -5.94 -9.59 1.12
C TYR A 13 -5.18 -9.33 -0.19
N PHE A 14 -3.85 -9.18 -0.13
CA PHE A 14 -3.04 -8.85 -1.31
C PHE A 14 -2.66 -10.06 -2.17
N ASN A 15 -2.57 -11.27 -1.58
CA ASN A 15 -2.08 -12.47 -2.25
C ASN A 15 -3.11 -13.61 -2.38
N GLY A 16 -4.24 -13.57 -1.67
CA GLY A 16 -5.23 -14.68 -1.66
C GLY A 16 -5.85 -14.99 -3.03
N ALA A 17 -5.86 -14.02 -3.94
CA ALA A 17 -6.29 -14.21 -5.33
C ALA A 17 -5.14 -14.34 -6.34
N ARG A 18 -3.88 -14.25 -5.89
CA ARG A 18 -2.69 -14.35 -6.76
C ARG A 18 -2.24 -15.81 -6.91
N PRO A 19 -1.50 -16.14 -7.98
CA PRO A 19 -0.81 -17.42 -8.09
C PRO A 19 0.13 -17.65 -6.89
N VAL A 20 0.17 -18.88 -6.40
CA VAL A 20 1.00 -19.25 -5.22
C VAL A 20 2.49 -19.06 -5.50
N GLU A 21 2.92 -19.18 -6.76
CA GLU A 21 4.31 -19.00 -7.16
C GLU A 21 4.79 -17.54 -7.24
N ASP A 22 3.89 -16.56 -7.19
CA ASP A 22 4.23 -15.13 -7.36
C ASP A 22 3.55 -14.22 -6.31
N PRO A 23 3.86 -14.40 -5.02
CA PRO A 23 3.35 -13.53 -3.97
C PRO A 23 4.07 -12.18 -3.99
N VAL A 24 3.33 -11.10 -3.72
CA VAL A 24 3.94 -9.79 -3.51
C VAL A 24 4.30 -9.59 -2.03
N PRO A 25 5.44 -8.95 -1.73
CA PRO A 25 5.81 -8.66 -0.36
C PRO A 25 4.88 -7.57 0.20
N VAL A 26 4.41 -7.76 1.44
CA VAL A 26 3.50 -6.83 2.12
C VAL A 26 4.25 -6.10 3.24
N GLY A 27 4.12 -4.78 3.30
CA GLY A 27 4.54 -3.95 4.42
C GLY A 27 3.36 -3.73 5.37
N ILE A 28 3.64 -3.64 6.67
CA ILE A 28 2.63 -3.37 7.69
C ILE A 28 3.18 -2.41 8.75
N TYR A 29 2.35 -1.45 9.15
CA TYR A 29 2.63 -0.48 10.21
C TYR A 29 1.46 -0.45 11.19
N GLY A 30 1.74 -0.61 12.49
CA GLY A 30 0.73 -0.51 13.54
C GLY A 30 0.64 0.90 14.12
N PHE A 31 -0.58 1.37 14.36
CA PHE A 31 -0.89 2.60 15.10
C PHE A 31 -1.93 2.30 16.19
N ASP A 32 -2.31 3.32 16.97
CA ASP A 32 -3.15 3.13 18.16
C ASP A 32 -4.48 2.43 17.85
N GLU A 33 -5.13 2.84 16.76
CA GLU A 33 -6.47 2.37 16.38
C GLU A 33 -6.47 1.24 15.34
N GLY A 34 -5.32 0.91 14.73
CA GLY A 34 -5.31 0.04 13.56
C GLY A 34 -3.95 -0.34 13.00
N TYR A 35 -3.99 -0.87 11.78
CA TYR A 35 -2.81 -1.18 10.98
C TYR A 35 -2.98 -0.61 9.58
N VAL A 36 -1.90 -0.07 9.02
CA VAL A 36 -1.82 0.25 7.60
C VAL A 36 -0.98 -0.82 6.93
N ALA A 37 -1.48 -1.40 5.84
CA ALA A 37 -0.72 -2.37 5.04
C ALA A 37 -0.69 -1.95 3.58
N TRP A 38 0.42 -2.25 2.90
CA TRP A 38 0.66 -1.89 1.50
C TRP A 38 1.52 -2.95 0.82
N VAL A 39 1.41 -3.06 -0.51
CA VAL A 39 2.35 -3.84 -1.31
C VAL A 39 3.69 -3.12 -1.33
N ARG A 40 4.78 -3.83 -1.06
CA ARG A 40 6.14 -3.32 -1.27
C ARG A 40 6.54 -3.61 -2.71
N GLU A 41 6.71 -2.58 -3.50
CA GLU A 41 7.33 -2.73 -4.81
C GLU A 41 8.85 -2.96 -4.61
N PRO A 42 9.47 -3.82 -5.44
CA PRO A 42 10.92 -3.88 -5.47
C PRO A 42 11.48 -2.50 -5.85
N ASP A 43 12.61 -2.13 -5.26
CA ASP A 43 13.31 -0.91 -5.67
C ASP A 43 13.62 -1.01 -7.18
N PRO A 44 13.28 0.03 -7.97
CA PRO A 44 13.56 0.00 -9.40
C PRO A 44 15.08 0.00 -9.63
N ASP A 45 15.53 -0.80 -10.60
CA ASP A 45 16.95 -0.84 -11.01
C ASP A 45 17.44 0.54 -11.47
N ASP A 46 16.54 1.35 -12.05
CA ASP A 46 16.77 2.74 -12.41
C ASP A 46 15.79 3.67 -11.65
N PRO A 47 16.27 4.52 -10.73
CA PRO A 47 15.43 5.43 -9.94
C PRO A 47 14.80 6.55 -10.77
N THR A 48 15.17 6.71 -12.05
CA THR A 48 14.57 7.68 -12.98
C THR A 48 13.43 7.11 -13.82
N THR A 49 13.23 5.78 -13.78
CA THR A 49 12.11 5.13 -14.43
C THR A 49 10.85 5.33 -13.59
N LEU A 50 9.79 5.84 -14.22
CA LEU A 50 8.50 5.98 -13.56
C LEU A 50 7.92 4.59 -13.28
N PRO A 51 7.44 4.33 -12.06
CA PRO A 51 6.68 3.11 -11.79
C PRO A 51 5.40 3.12 -12.63
N SER A 52 4.89 1.94 -12.97
CA SER A 52 3.62 1.80 -13.70
C SER A 52 2.41 2.31 -12.90
N THR A 53 2.56 2.51 -11.58
CA THR A 53 1.53 3.05 -10.69
C THR A 53 2.19 3.92 -9.63
N ALA A 54 1.61 5.09 -9.32
CA ALA A 54 2.19 6.01 -8.35
C ALA A 54 1.62 5.74 -6.96
N GLY A 55 2.47 5.14 -6.12
CA GLY A 55 2.07 4.64 -4.81
C GLY A 55 1.31 3.33 -4.92
N SER A 56 1.55 2.43 -3.98
CA SER A 56 0.74 1.23 -3.84
C SER A 56 -0.45 1.54 -2.92
N GLY A 57 -1.64 1.04 -3.28
CA GLY A 57 -2.84 1.24 -2.49
C GLY A 57 -2.61 0.66 -1.10
N CYS A 58 -2.90 1.45 -0.08
CA CYS A 58 -2.85 0.97 1.28
C CYS A 58 -4.26 0.60 1.75
N ILE A 59 -4.31 -0.48 2.52
CA ILE A 59 -5.50 -0.80 3.30
C ILE A 59 -5.28 -0.35 4.74
N VAL A 60 -6.35 0.13 5.35
CA VAL A 60 -6.42 0.31 6.80
C VAL A 60 -7.22 -0.85 7.37
N ILE A 61 -6.66 -1.51 8.38
CA ILE A 61 -7.32 -2.58 9.12
C ILE A 61 -7.65 -2.07 10.52
N ASP A 62 -8.94 -2.05 10.85
CA ASP A 62 -9.41 -1.67 12.18
C ASP A 62 -8.98 -2.73 13.22
N LYS A 63 -8.38 -2.30 14.33
CA LYS A 63 -7.83 -3.21 15.34
C LYS A 63 -8.89 -3.90 16.20
N VAL A 64 -10.07 -3.29 16.31
CA VAL A 64 -11.20 -3.75 17.13
C VAL A 64 -12.10 -4.70 16.33
N THR A 65 -12.46 -4.32 15.12
CA THR A 65 -13.42 -5.04 14.27
C THR A 65 -12.77 -5.94 13.22
N GLY A 66 -11.55 -5.62 12.78
CA GLY A 66 -10.90 -6.28 11.65
C GLY A 66 -11.42 -5.84 10.28
N GLU A 67 -12.23 -4.79 10.22
CA GLU A 67 -12.72 -4.22 8.95
C GLU A 67 -11.57 -3.64 8.12
N VAL A 68 -11.67 -3.80 6.78
CA VAL A 68 -10.66 -3.37 5.82
C VAL A 68 -11.19 -2.22 4.98
N ALA A 69 -10.52 -1.07 5.01
CA ALA A 69 -10.83 0.11 4.20
C ALA A 69 -9.75 0.37 3.14
N ILE A 70 -10.16 0.57 1.89
CA ILE A 70 -9.26 0.85 0.75
C ILE A 70 -8.99 2.35 0.65
N ARG A 71 -7.73 2.76 0.48
CA ARG A 71 -7.35 4.14 0.15
C ARG A 71 -6.98 4.25 -1.33
N PRO A 72 -7.41 5.31 -2.04
CA PRO A 72 -7.27 5.35 -3.49
C PRO A 72 -5.81 5.43 -3.93
N LEU A 73 -5.53 4.63 -4.94
CA LEU A 73 -4.40 4.73 -5.87
C LEU A 73 -4.67 5.90 -6.81
N LEU A 74 -3.65 6.72 -7.09
CA LEU A 74 -3.67 7.62 -8.23
C LEU A 74 -2.61 7.15 -9.21
N ASP A 75 -2.89 7.20 -10.51
CA ASP A 75 -1.87 6.93 -11.51
C ASP A 75 -0.81 8.05 -11.51
N PRO A 76 0.44 7.76 -11.95
CA PRO A 76 1.53 8.73 -11.92
C PRO A 76 1.28 10.01 -12.69
N GLU A 77 0.53 9.94 -13.79
CA GLU A 77 0.18 11.12 -14.60
C GLU A 77 -0.78 12.03 -13.81
N THR A 78 -1.84 11.47 -13.22
CA THR A 78 -2.76 12.19 -12.34
C THR A 78 -2.03 12.82 -11.15
N VAL A 79 -1.07 12.13 -10.53
CA VAL A 79 -0.27 12.71 -9.43
C VAL A 79 0.56 13.89 -9.90
N ALA A 80 1.19 13.78 -11.08
CA ALA A 80 1.98 14.87 -11.67
C ALA A 80 1.11 16.09 -12.03
N GLU A 81 -0.10 15.86 -12.56
CA GLU A 81 -1.08 16.90 -12.87
C GLU A 81 -1.58 17.64 -11.63
N LEU A 82 -1.66 16.95 -10.48
CA LEU A 82 -2.09 17.53 -9.21
C LEU A 82 -0.99 18.31 -8.47
N TRP A 83 0.22 18.41 -9.02
CA TRP A 83 1.30 19.16 -8.39
C TRP A 83 1.01 20.68 -8.39
N PRO A 84 0.86 21.34 -7.23
CA PRO A 84 0.44 22.75 -7.15
C PRO A 84 1.54 23.76 -7.57
N GLY A 85 2.67 23.29 -8.11
CA GLY A 85 3.84 24.12 -8.41
C GLY A 85 4.67 24.48 -7.17
N ARG A 86 5.75 25.23 -7.36
CA ARG A 86 6.53 25.79 -6.23
C ARG A 86 5.72 26.88 -5.55
N THR A 87 5.42 26.71 -4.26
CA THR A 87 5.02 27.84 -3.40
C THR A 87 6.24 28.76 -3.23
N PRO A 88 6.20 30.03 -3.65
CA PRO A 88 7.26 30.98 -3.30
C PRO A 88 7.30 31.15 -1.78
N ARG A 89 8.50 31.06 -1.19
CA ARG A 89 8.73 31.39 0.23
C ARG A 89 8.69 32.89 0.47
#